data_AF-A0A8J3K978-F1
#
_entry.id   AF-A0A8J3K978-F1
#
_cell.length_a   1.000
_cell.length_b   1.000
_cell.length_c   1.000
_cell.angle_alpha   90.00
_cell.angle_beta   90.00
_cell.angle_gamma   90.00
#
_symmetry.space_group_name_H-M   'P 1'
#
loop_
_entity.id
_entity.type
_entity.pdbx_description
1 polymer ?
#
loop_
_entity_poly.entity_id
_entity_poly.type
_entity_poly.pdbx_seq_one_letter_code
_entity_poly.pdbx_strand_id
1 'polypeptide(L)' 'MPGGYRIWDNRGRRWWGDLYELCPDGLLTELNGEANYERITALLKRYRAQKR' A
#
# COMPACT_ATOMS: atom_id res chain seq x y z
N MET A 1 -3.86 12.96 -12.44
CA MET A 1 -2.60 13.58 -12.01
C MET A 1 -1.50 12.54 -12.15
N PRO A 2 -0.30 12.86 -12.69
CA PRO A 2 0.80 11.89 -12.81
C PRO A 2 1.50 11.76 -11.45
N GLY A 3 0.73 11.41 -10.43
CA GLY A 3 1.20 11.32 -9.05
C GLY A 3 0.73 9.99 -8.55
N GLY A 4 1.66 9.04 -8.46
CA GLY A 4 1.36 7.73 -7.91
C GLY A 4 0.75 7.80 -6.51
N TYR A 5 0.18 6.69 -6.10
CA TYR A 5 -0.52 6.54 -4.85
C TYR A 5 0.46 6.42 -3.70
N ARG A 6 0.15 7.05 -2.56
CA ARG A 6 0.90 6.86 -1.32
C ARG A 6 -0.07 6.54 -0.22
N ILE A 7 0.33 5.63 0.67
CA ILE A 7 -0.51 5.22 1.78
C ILE A 7 -0.24 6.14 2.96
N TRP A 8 -1.30 6.67 3.56
CA TRP A 8 -1.21 7.40 4.81
C TRP A 8 -1.44 6.44 5.97
N ASP A 9 -0.45 6.30 6.85
CA ASP A 9 -0.62 5.57 8.10
C ASP A 9 -1.16 6.50 9.17
N ASN A 10 -2.43 6.30 9.54
CA ASN A 10 -3.09 7.08 10.59
C ASN A 10 -2.56 6.79 12.00
N ARG A 11 -2.04 5.58 12.26
CA ARG A 11 -1.52 5.21 13.59
C ARG A 11 -0.20 5.93 13.89
N GLY A 12 0.73 5.88 12.95
CA GLY A 12 2.02 6.58 13.05
C GLY A 12 1.98 8.03 12.56
N ARG A 13 0.83 8.52 12.06
CA ARG A 13 0.64 9.84 11.43
C ARG A 13 1.76 10.16 10.43
N ARG A 14 2.09 9.18 9.59
CA ARG A 14 3.19 9.27 8.63
C ARG A 14 2.80 8.66 7.30
N TRP A 15 3.49 9.08 6.25
CA TRP A 15 3.40 8.41 4.96
C TRP A 15 4.06 7.03 5.04
N TRP A 16 3.36 6.02 4.54
CA TRP A 16 3.79 4.64 4.51
C TRP A 16 4.18 4.21 3.09
N GLY A 17 5.35 3.59 2.98
CA GLY A 17 5.88 3.06 1.71
C GLY A 17 6.32 4.13 0.69
N ASP A 18 6.61 3.64 -0.51
CA ASP A 18 7.00 4.43 -1.68
C ASP A 18 5.77 4.89 -2.48
N LEU A 19 6.02 5.76 -3.47
CA LEU A 19 5.01 6.17 -4.44
C LEU A 19 4.65 4.97 -5.33
N TYR A 20 3.44 4.45 -5.25
CA TYR A 20 2.93 3.36 -6.09
C TYR A 20 2.40 3.91 -7.41
N GLU A 21 2.89 3.43 -8.53
CA GLU A 21 2.39 3.88 -9.85
C GLU A 21 0.99 3.34 -10.16
N LEU A 22 0.63 2.20 -9.57
CA LEU A 22 -0.70 1.59 -9.64
C LEU A 22 -1.45 1.79 -8.32
N CYS A 23 -2.75 2.07 -8.41
CA CYS A 23 -3.64 2.20 -7.26
C CYS A 23 -3.60 0.90 -6.44
N PRO A 24 -3.17 0.93 -5.17
CA PRO A 24 -3.06 -0.29 -4.39
C PRO A 24 -4.37 -0.58 -3.65
N ASP A 25 -5.47 -0.77 -4.39
CA ASP A 25 -6.83 -0.94 -3.82
C ASP A 25 -6.92 -2.15 -2.87
N GLY A 26 -6.22 -3.24 -3.20
CA GLY A 26 -6.15 -4.42 -2.33
C GLY A 26 -5.43 -4.12 -1.01
N LEU A 27 -4.37 -3.32 -1.06
CA LEU A 27 -3.64 -2.91 0.13
C LEU A 27 -4.46 -1.93 0.97
N LEU A 28 -5.18 -1.02 0.32
CA LEU A 28 -6.10 -0.09 0.97
C LEU A 28 -7.23 -0.84 1.69
N THR A 29 -7.79 -1.87 1.06
CA THR A 29 -8.86 -2.70 1.64
C THR A 29 -8.36 -3.45 2.87
N GLU A 30 -7.19 -4.07 2.80
CA GLU A 30 -6.59 -4.77 3.94
C GLU A 30 -6.24 -3.81 5.08
N LEU A 31 -5.70 -2.63 4.77
CA LEU A 31 -5.34 -1.62 5.78
C LEU A 31 -6.55 -0.99 6.46
N ASN A 32 -7.66 -0.81 5.75
CA ASN A 32 -8.91 -0.31 6.33
C ASN A 32 -9.73 -1.42 7.02
N GLY A 33 -9.44 -2.69 6.74
CA GLY A 33 -10.06 -3.84 7.37
C GLY A 33 -9.29 -4.34 8.60
N GLU A 34 -8.93 -5.61 8.60
CA GLU A 34 -8.22 -6.26 9.72
C GLU A 34 -6.76 -5.77 9.91
N ALA A 35 -6.20 -5.05 8.94
CA ALA A 35 -4.79 -4.67 8.91
C ALA A 35 -3.86 -5.87 9.14
N ASN A 36 -4.20 -7.01 8.52
CA ASN A 36 -3.44 -8.24 8.70
C ASN A 36 -2.05 -8.11 8.06
N TYR A 37 -1.02 -8.16 8.89
CA TYR A 37 0.37 -7.95 8.50
C TYR A 37 0.84 -8.94 7.43
N GLU A 38 0.40 -10.20 7.47
CA GLU A 38 0.79 -11.21 6.48
C GLU A 38 0.24 -10.87 5.09
N ARG A 39 -1.04 -10.49 5.01
CA ARG A 39 -1.68 -10.07 3.75
C ARG A 39 -1.05 -8.79 3.20
N ILE A 40 -0.82 -7.82 4.06
CA ILE A 40 -0.13 -6.57 3.70
C ILE A 40 1.25 -6.86 3.10
N THR A 41 2.02 -7.75 3.73
CA THR A 41 3.38 -8.10 3.26
C THR A 41 3.34 -8.85 1.92
N ALA A 42 2.37 -9.74 1.72
CA ALA A 42 2.16 -10.43 0.45
C ALA A 42 1.76 -9.46 -0.68
N LEU A 43 0.86 -8.51 -0.41
CA LEU A 43 0.46 -7.47 -1.34
C LEU A 43 1.64 -6.57 -1.71
N LEU A 44 2.43 -6.12 -0.73
CA LEU A 44 3.65 -5.33 -0.97
C LEU A 44 4.62 -6.03 -1.90
N LYS A 45 4.84 -7.34 -1.72
CA LYS A 45 5.71 -8.14 -2.60
C LYS A 45 5.18 -8.19 -4.04
N ARG A 46 3.86 -8.33 -4.20
CA ARG A 46 3.18 -8.36 -5.51
C ARG A 46 3.22 -7.00 -6.21
N TYR A 47 3.02 -5.90 -5.49
CA TYR A 47 3.15 -4.55 -6.04
C TYR A 47 4.60 -4.22 -6.41
N ARG A 48 5.59 -4.62 -5.60
CA ARG A 48 7.02 -4.48 -5.96
C ARG A 48 7.37 -5.26 -7.22
N ALA A 49 6.83 -6.47 -7.41
CA ALA A 49 7.06 -7.27 -8.60
C ALA A 49 6.43 -6.69 -9.87
N GLN A 50 5.30 -5.99 -9.74
CA GLN A 50 4.63 -5.32 -10.86
C GLN A 50 5.25 -3.97 -11.23
N LYS A 51 6.05 -3.38 -10.36
CA LYS A 51 6.69 -2.07 -10.56
C LYS A 51 8.02 -2.15 -11.33
N ARG A 52 8.21 -3.20 -12.14
CA ARG A 52 9.44 -3.46 -12.89
C ARG A 52 9.23 -3.37 -14.39
#